data_AF-A0A2A8D5T9-F1
#
_entry.id   AF-A0A2A8D5T9-F1
#
_cell.length_a   1.000
_cell.length_b   1.000
_cell.length_c   1.000
_cell.angle_alpha   90.00
_cell.angle_beta   90.00
_cell.angle_gamma   90.00
#
_symmetry.space_group_name_H-M   'P 1'
#
loop_
_entity.id
_entity.type
_entity.pdbx_description
1 polymer ?
#
loop_
_entity_poly.entity_id
_entity_poly.type
_entity_poly.pdbx_seq_one_letter_code
_entity_poly.pdbx_strand_id
1 'polypeptide(L)'
;MTKELNVRATDIPGLLVIDLPVHGDNRGWFKENWQREKMRAAGLPDFDPVQNNISFNTSVGTTRGIHAEPWDKYVSVASGRIFGAWVDLRAGDSFGRVVTVELGPDTAIFVPRGVGNAFQTLEKNTAYTYLVNDHWSADALTAYSFLNLADESAAIEWPIDLAQAELSEKDRKHPRLHEITPFTPDPLLIVGASGQLGRELVRQLNAQNIPFEAVDRDRLDLGTPEKWRNAFRWRSYRAVINAAAYTAVDNAETPEGRREAWAANAHGVAALASVCEEANLPLVHVSTDYVFDGTLPVGQEYSVEHPIAPLSVYGASKAAGESAATAWRKHYLLRTSWVVGEGKNFVATMASLAERGVDPAVVADQWGRPTFTQDLAGAALHLLFTGVPYGTYHVSNSGEVITWADLARAVYTGTGHDAARVSDTTTEEYFANAQVFAPRPANSALDLSKLIAAGFTPRDHRDALAEYLHQLGGARED
;
A
#
# COMPACT_ATOMS: atom_id res chain seq x y z
N MET A 1 29.43 28.86 13.22
CA MET A 1 29.67 27.40 13.19
C MET A 1 28.65 26.80 12.23
N THR A 2 29.07 25.90 11.36
CA THR A 2 28.15 25.21 10.44
C THR A 2 27.19 24.33 11.23
N LYS A 3 25.89 24.37 10.93
CA LYS A 3 24.92 23.47 11.55
C LYS A 3 25.22 22.03 11.15
N GLU A 4 24.92 21.09 12.05
CA GLU A 4 24.84 19.67 11.68
C GLU A 4 23.50 19.39 11.00
N LEU A 5 23.48 18.35 10.15
CA LEU A 5 22.24 17.92 9.51
C LEU A 5 21.30 17.35 10.58
N ASN A 6 20.14 17.96 10.76
CA ASN A 6 19.15 17.56 11.75
C ASN A 6 17.73 17.80 11.24
N VAL A 7 16.79 16.94 11.64
CA VAL A 7 15.37 17.02 11.26
C VAL A 7 14.52 17.18 12.52
N ARG A 8 13.61 18.15 12.50
CA ARG A 8 12.79 18.53 13.65
C ARG A 8 11.31 18.55 13.26
N ALA A 9 10.47 17.87 14.02
CA ALA A 9 9.03 17.93 13.86
C ALA A 9 8.48 19.32 14.23
N THR A 10 7.32 19.65 13.70
CA THR A 10 6.55 20.86 14.02
C THR A 10 5.17 20.47 14.55
N ASP A 11 4.36 21.46 14.91
CA ASP A 11 2.99 21.21 15.38
C ASP A 11 2.04 20.76 14.26
N ILE A 12 2.46 20.83 12.98
CA ILE A 12 1.74 20.24 11.84
C ILE A 12 2.31 18.82 11.58
N PRO A 13 1.50 17.76 11.67
CA PRO A 13 1.97 16.39 11.49
C PRO A 13 2.67 16.16 10.15
N GLY A 14 3.93 15.71 10.19
CA GLY A 14 4.74 15.44 9.00
C GLY A 14 5.39 16.65 8.33
N LEU A 15 5.10 17.88 8.79
CA LEU A 15 5.87 19.07 8.40
C LEU A 15 7.16 19.11 9.23
N LEU A 16 8.30 19.04 8.56
CA LEU A 16 9.60 18.86 9.21
C LEU A 16 10.55 19.99 8.82
N VAL A 17 11.20 20.61 9.81
CA VAL A 17 12.27 21.59 9.59
C VAL A 17 13.61 20.86 9.55
N ILE A 18 14.44 21.20 8.58
CA ILE A 18 15.75 20.59 8.35
C ILE A 18 16.83 21.66 8.54
N ASP A 19 17.73 21.44 9.48
CA ASP A 19 18.96 22.21 9.61
C ASP A 19 20.00 21.66 8.63
N LEU A 20 20.57 22.53 7.78
CA LEU A 20 21.50 22.14 6.72
C LEU A 20 22.94 22.61 7.01
N PRO A 21 23.95 21.73 6.83
CA PRO A 21 25.33 22.16 6.80
C PRO A 21 25.61 23.10 5.63
N VAL A 22 26.03 24.32 5.95
CA VAL A 22 26.54 25.31 4.99
C VAL A 22 27.99 25.63 5.32
N HIS A 23 28.87 25.40 4.35
CA HIS A 23 30.31 25.59 4.47
C HIS A 23 30.73 26.83 3.70
N GLY A 24 31.16 27.86 4.41
CA GLY A 24 31.63 29.12 3.83
C GLY A 24 33.15 29.15 3.63
N ASP A 25 33.60 29.79 2.54
CA ASP A 25 34.99 30.14 2.28
C ASP A 25 35.09 31.54 1.63
N ASN A 26 36.28 31.94 1.16
CA ASN A 26 36.50 33.24 0.53
C ASN A 26 35.83 33.40 -0.86
N ARG A 27 35.19 32.36 -1.40
CA ARG A 27 34.47 32.35 -2.68
C ARG A 27 32.95 32.33 -2.49
N GLY A 28 32.45 32.27 -1.26
CA GLY A 28 31.03 32.18 -0.95
C GLY A 28 30.74 31.03 0.01
N TRP A 29 29.70 30.24 -0.28
CA TRP A 29 29.38 29.05 0.49
C TRP A 29 28.91 27.90 -0.39
N PHE A 30 29.12 26.68 0.10
CA PHE A 30 28.63 25.44 -0.49
C PHE A 30 27.68 24.74 0.48
N LYS A 31 26.61 24.15 -0.06
CA LYS A 31 25.72 23.25 0.67
C LYS A 31 25.30 22.08 -0.19
N GLU A 32 25.25 20.90 0.41
CA GLU A 32 24.59 19.74 -0.20
C GLU A 32 23.08 19.88 0.06
N ASN A 33 22.36 20.44 -0.91
CA ASN A 33 20.96 20.81 -0.68
C ASN A 33 20.04 19.59 -0.50
N TRP A 34 20.35 18.48 -1.15
CA TRP A 34 19.59 17.24 -1.10
C TRP A 34 20.50 16.03 -1.33
N GLN A 35 20.42 15.04 -0.43
CA GLN A 35 21.02 13.72 -0.60
C GLN A 35 20.10 12.73 0.11
N ARG A 36 19.48 11.82 -0.64
CA ARG A 36 18.38 10.95 -0.15
C ARG A 36 18.78 10.06 1.04
N GLU A 37 19.94 9.42 0.98
CA GLU A 37 20.44 8.53 2.04
C GLU A 37 20.67 9.28 3.36
N LYS A 38 21.33 10.45 3.32
CA LYS A 38 21.57 11.27 4.50
C LYS A 38 20.28 11.84 5.09
N MET A 39 19.36 12.28 4.24
CA MET A 39 18.06 12.79 4.69
C MET A 39 17.25 11.70 5.39
N ARG A 40 17.21 10.49 4.83
CA ARG A 40 16.56 9.34 5.47
C ARG A 40 17.24 8.95 6.78
N ALA A 41 18.57 8.92 6.82
CA ALA A 41 19.32 8.65 8.04
C ALA A 41 19.06 9.71 9.13
N ALA A 42 18.78 10.95 8.74
CA ALA A 42 18.41 12.05 9.65
C ALA A 42 16.94 12.03 10.07
N GLY A 43 16.12 11.09 9.58
CA GLY A 43 14.72 10.92 9.98
C GLY A 43 13.68 11.52 9.02
N LEU A 44 14.08 11.96 7.82
CA LEU A 44 13.13 12.38 6.80
C LEU A 44 12.42 11.15 6.19
N PRO A 45 11.11 11.22 5.87
CA PRO A 45 10.44 10.21 5.07
C PRO A 45 11.16 9.98 3.74
N ASP A 46 11.02 8.78 3.17
CA ASP A 46 11.63 8.47 1.89
C ASP A 46 11.00 9.29 0.76
N PHE A 47 11.70 10.35 0.35
CA PHE A 47 11.27 11.31 -0.65
C PHE A 47 12.07 11.14 -1.93
N ASP A 48 11.37 11.03 -3.06
CA ASP A 48 11.95 10.69 -4.35
C ASP A 48 11.65 11.80 -5.36
N PRO A 49 12.47 12.86 -5.39
CA PRO A 49 12.16 14.04 -6.16
C PRO A 49 12.27 13.77 -7.66
N VAL A 50 11.20 14.10 -8.40
CA VAL A 50 11.12 13.94 -9.87
C VAL A 50 11.25 15.27 -10.61
N GLN A 51 11.15 16.39 -9.89
CA GLN A 51 11.23 17.73 -10.47
C GLN A 51 11.86 18.70 -9.46
N ASN A 52 12.73 19.58 -9.96
CA ASN A 52 13.32 20.70 -9.23
C ASN A 52 12.83 22.02 -9.81
N ASN A 53 12.41 22.93 -8.94
CA ASN A 53 11.87 24.22 -9.29
C ASN A 53 12.66 25.32 -8.59
N ILE A 54 12.82 26.45 -9.27
CA ILE A 54 13.51 27.62 -8.73
C ILE A 54 12.68 28.87 -9.06
N SER A 55 12.45 29.71 -8.06
CA SER A 55 11.93 31.06 -8.26
C SER A 55 12.94 32.08 -7.75
N PHE A 56 13.28 33.04 -8.60
CA PHE A 56 14.17 34.14 -8.27
C PHE A 56 13.34 35.41 -8.05
N ASN A 57 13.56 36.07 -6.92
CA ASN A 57 12.78 37.22 -6.48
C ASN A 57 13.73 38.39 -6.20
N THR A 58 13.59 39.48 -6.95
CA THR A 58 14.51 40.62 -6.88
C THR A 58 14.23 41.55 -5.70
N SER A 59 12.97 41.61 -5.27
CA SER A 59 12.48 42.53 -4.25
C SER A 59 12.33 41.89 -2.88
N VAL A 60 12.35 42.72 -1.84
CA VAL A 60 11.88 42.37 -0.49
C VAL A 60 10.36 42.49 -0.47
N GLY A 61 9.66 41.58 0.21
CA GLY A 61 8.19 41.59 0.29
C GLY A 61 7.48 40.86 -0.84
N THR A 62 8.20 40.21 -1.76
CA THR A 62 7.58 39.30 -2.73
C THR A 62 6.95 38.13 -1.97
N THR A 63 5.63 38.01 -2.06
CA THR A 63 4.84 37.06 -1.27
C THR A 63 4.07 36.14 -2.22
N ARG A 64 4.15 34.83 -1.99
CA ARG A 64 3.40 33.82 -2.77
C ARG A 64 2.36 33.14 -1.90
N GLY A 65 1.17 32.92 -2.47
CA GLY A 65 -0.01 32.40 -1.76
C GLY A 65 0.17 31.04 -1.09
N ILE A 66 -0.78 30.70 -0.20
CA ILE A 66 -0.82 29.43 0.52
C ILE A 66 -1.45 28.37 -0.38
N HIS A 67 -0.61 27.52 -0.96
CA HIS A 67 -1.03 26.46 -1.89
C HIS A 67 -0.77 25.10 -1.24
N ALA A 68 -1.81 24.28 -1.12
CA ALA A 68 -1.73 22.90 -0.67
C ALA A 68 -1.88 21.98 -1.89
N GLU A 69 -0.76 21.37 -2.28
CA GLU A 69 -0.69 20.49 -3.43
C GLU A 69 -0.80 19.00 -3.04
N PRO A 70 -1.21 18.13 -3.98
CA PRO A 70 -1.37 16.69 -3.72
C PRO A 70 -0.04 15.91 -3.70
N TRP A 71 1.09 16.57 -3.46
CA TRP A 71 2.42 15.96 -3.39
C TRP A 71 3.27 16.58 -2.29
N ASP A 72 4.34 15.87 -1.92
CA ASP A 72 5.28 16.36 -0.94
C ASP A 72 6.29 17.30 -1.59
N LYS A 73 6.80 18.23 -0.81
CA LYS A 73 7.82 19.19 -1.24
C LYS A 73 9.00 19.20 -0.29
N TYR A 74 10.17 19.42 -0.84
CA TYR A 74 11.35 19.81 -0.08
C TYR A 74 11.74 21.23 -0.49
N VAL A 75 11.59 22.19 0.41
CA VAL A 75 11.80 23.62 0.18
C VAL A 75 13.10 24.06 0.83
N SER A 76 13.88 24.88 0.12
CA SER A 76 15.16 25.42 0.58
C SER A 76 15.46 26.76 -0.09
N VAL A 77 16.39 27.54 0.47
CA VAL A 77 16.79 28.84 -0.08
C VAL A 77 18.22 28.77 -0.62
N ALA A 78 18.41 29.04 -1.91
CA ALA A 78 19.73 29.05 -2.54
C ALA A 78 20.47 30.39 -2.37
N SER A 79 19.78 31.48 -2.05
CA SER A 79 20.36 32.80 -1.73
C SER A 79 19.28 33.66 -1.06
N GLY A 80 19.68 34.57 -0.17
CA GLY A 80 18.78 35.46 0.57
C GLY A 80 18.09 34.78 1.75
N ARG A 81 16.97 35.36 2.20
CA ARG A 81 16.13 34.83 3.29
C ARG A 81 14.65 35.00 2.99
N ILE A 82 13.85 34.08 3.50
CA ILE A 82 12.38 34.16 3.46
C ILE A 82 11.80 33.98 4.85
N PHE A 83 10.61 34.54 5.05
CA PHE A 83 9.65 34.08 6.05
C PHE A 83 8.72 33.09 5.37
N GLY A 84 8.71 31.84 5.83
CA GLY A 84 7.80 30.81 5.35
C GLY A 84 6.62 30.63 6.31
N ALA A 85 5.44 30.38 5.75
CA ALA A 85 4.22 30.08 6.49
C ALA A 85 3.55 28.84 5.90
N TRP A 86 3.20 27.90 6.78
CA TRP A 86 2.54 26.65 6.41
C TRP A 86 1.24 26.49 7.17
N VAL A 87 0.19 26.04 6.49
CA VAL A 87 -1.14 25.84 7.07
C VAL A 87 -1.61 24.43 6.74
N ASP A 88 -1.98 23.65 7.74
CA ASP A 88 -2.50 22.31 7.51
C ASP A 88 -3.92 22.38 6.95
N LEU A 89 -4.11 22.03 5.67
CA LEU A 89 -5.41 22.01 5.03
C LEU A 89 -6.00 20.60 4.94
N ARG A 90 -5.39 19.61 5.61
CA ARG A 90 -5.89 18.23 5.63
C ARG A 90 -7.02 18.07 6.62
N ALA A 91 -7.94 17.16 6.32
CA ALA A 91 -8.98 16.77 7.27
C ALA A 91 -8.37 16.19 8.56
N GLY A 92 -8.85 16.65 9.72
CA GLY A 92 -8.44 16.13 11.03
C GLY A 92 -8.24 17.24 12.07
N ASP A 93 -7.74 16.86 13.24
CA ASP A 93 -7.60 17.75 14.40
C ASP A 93 -6.60 18.90 14.20
N SER A 94 -5.69 18.77 13.22
CA SER A 94 -4.72 19.80 12.88
C SER A 94 -5.19 20.77 11.79
N PHE A 95 -6.41 20.60 11.23
CA PHE A 95 -6.92 21.49 10.18
C PHE A 95 -6.89 22.96 10.61
N GLY A 96 -6.31 23.81 9.76
CA GLY A 96 -6.13 25.25 10.01
C GLY A 96 -4.92 25.60 10.87
N ARG A 97 -4.19 24.63 11.43
CA ARG A 97 -3.00 24.91 12.24
C ARG A 97 -1.91 25.55 11.39
N VAL A 98 -1.22 26.53 11.98
CA VAL A 98 -0.19 27.34 11.31
C VAL A 98 1.17 27.08 11.94
N VAL A 99 2.21 26.98 11.10
CA VAL A 99 3.62 26.98 11.49
C VAL A 99 4.35 28.00 10.63
N THR A 100 5.21 28.81 11.25
CA THR A 100 6.02 29.82 10.55
C THR A 100 7.49 29.65 10.88
N VAL A 101 8.37 29.77 9.89
CA VAL A 101 9.83 29.60 10.05
C VAL A 101 10.55 30.55 9.10
N GLU A 102 11.59 31.24 9.58
CA GLU A 102 12.52 31.93 8.68
C GLU A 102 13.51 30.92 8.06
N LEU A 103 13.63 30.93 6.73
CA LEU A 103 14.57 30.08 6.01
C LEU A 103 15.67 30.94 5.39
N GLY A 104 16.91 30.56 5.67
CA GLY A 104 18.10 30.96 4.93
C GLY A 104 18.75 29.74 4.26
N PRO A 105 19.97 29.89 3.71
CA PRO A 105 20.67 28.77 3.08
C PRO A 105 20.90 27.54 3.95
N ASP A 106 20.91 27.72 5.27
CA ASP A 106 21.18 26.72 6.30
C ASP A 106 19.92 26.05 6.86
N THR A 107 18.76 26.34 6.29
CA THR A 107 17.47 25.83 6.78
C THR A 107 16.59 25.45 5.58
N ALA A 108 16.04 24.24 5.63
CA ALA A 108 15.08 23.73 4.67
C ALA A 108 13.84 23.23 5.41
N ILE A 109 12.80 22.91 4.66
CA ILE A 109 11.56 22.37 5.21
C ILE A 109 10.95 21.34 4.26
N PHE A 110 10.53 20.22 4.83
CA PHE A 110 9.77 19.20 4.14
C PHE A 110 8.29 19.42 4.41
N VAL A 111 7.54 19.67 3.33
CA VAL A 111 6.12 19.98 3.35
C VAL A 111 5.35 18.76 2.84
N PRO A 112 4.57 18.07 3.67
CA PRO A 112 3.79 16.92 3.22
C PRO A 112 2.60 17.39 2.37
N ARG A 113 2.12 16.51 1.49
CA ARG A 113 0.92 16.74 0.68
C ARG A 113 -0.25 17.26 1.50
N GLY A 114 -1.02 18.19 0.93
CA GLY A 114 -2.17 18.81 1.59
C GLY A 114 -1.83 19.89 2.63
N VAL A 115 -0.55 20.12 2.95
CA VAL A 115 -0.14 21.28 3.75
C VAL A 115 0.12 22.46 2.83
N GLY A 116 -0.59 23.56 3.09
CA GLY A 116 -0.45 24.82 2.38
C GLY A 116 0.94 25.42 2.60
N ASN A 117 1.61 25.81 1.53
CA ASN A 117 2.96 26.39 1.55
C ASN A 117 2.94 27.82 1.01
N ALA A 118 3.39 28.79 1.81
CA ALA A 118 3.58 30.18 1.41
C ALA A 118 4.93 30.73 1.87
N PHE A 119 5.38 31.81 1.25
CA PHE A 119 6.54 32.55 1.73
C PHE A 119 6.47 34.03 1.38
N GLN A 120 7.26 34.83 2.11
CA GLN A 120 7.55 36.24 1.86
C GLN A 120 9.07 36.45 1.87
N THR A 121 9.62 37.15 0.86
CA THR A 121 11.06 37.45 0.81
C THR A 121 11.45 38.51 1.83
N LEU A 122 12.51 38.24 2.60
CA LEU A 122 13.07 39.19 3.59
C LEU A 122 14.30 39.91 3.05
N GLU A 123 14.92 39.38 1.98
CA GLU A 123 16.10 39.95 1.34
C GLU A 123 15.93 40.04 -0.18
N LYS A 124 16.66 40.98 -0.80
CA LYS A 124 16.73 41.10 -2.27
C LYS A 124 17.47 39.89 -2.87
N ASN A 125 17.21 39.64 -4.14
CA ASN A 125 17.87 38.56 -4.90
C ASN A 125 17.75 37.19 -4.21
N THR A 126 16.56 36.92 -3.68
CA THR A 126 16.25 35.68 -2.98
C THR A 126 15.89 34.59 -3.97
N ALA A 127 16.64 33.49 -3.94
CA ALA A 127 16.44 32.32 -4.79
C ALA A 127 15.79 31.20 -3.95
N TYR A 128 14.49 31.00 -4.14
CA TYR A 128 13.71 29.95 -3.48
C TYR A 128 13.73 28.70 -4.37
N THR A 129 14.15 27.56 -3.83
CA THR A 129 14.21 26.28 -4.55
C THR A 129 13.32 25.25 -3.87
N TYR A 130 12.65 24.43 -4.67
CA TYR A 130 11.88 23.32 -4.14
C TYR A 130 11.87 22.11 -5.05
N LEU A 131 12.02 20.95 -4.44
CA LEU A 131 11.86 19.64 -5.07
C LEU A 131 10.45 19.12 -4.83
N VAL A 132 9.92 18.34 -5.75
CA VAL A 132 8.60 17.67 -5.63
C VAL A 132 8.71 16.20 -6.05
N ASN A 133 7.90 15.33 -5.44
CA ASN A 133 7.85 13.89 -5.76
C ASN A 133 6.70 13.49 -6.71
N ASP A 134 6.00 14.48 -7.26
CA ASP A 134 5.03 14.29 -8.34
C ASP A 134 5.17 15.40 -9.40
N HIS A 135 4.80 15.08 -10.64
CA HIS A 135 4.85 16.02 -11.76
C HIS A 135 3.72 17.03 -11.67
N TRP A 136 4.05 18.29 -11.93
CA TRP A 136 3.01 19.29 -12.15
C TRP A 136 2.23 18.97 -13.43
N SER A 137 0.90 19.03 -13.36
CA SER A 137 0.01 18.99 -14.52
C SER A 137 -1.14 19.97 -14.35
N ALA A 138 -1.72 20.45 -15.46
CA ALA A 138 -2.87 21.34 -15.41
C ALA A 138 -4.08 20.68 -14.72
N ASP A 139 -4.25 19.35 -14.90
CA ASP A 139 -5.32 18.57 -14.27
C ASP A 139 -5.18 18.50 -12.75
N ALA A 140 -3.96 18.64 -12.22
CA ALA A 140 -3.70 18.65 -10.79
C ALA A 140 -4.28 19.88 -10.09
N LEU A 141 -4.50 21.00 -10.81
CA LEU A 141 -5.06 22.23 -10.22
C LEU A 141 -6.46 22.02 -9.60
N THR A 142 -7.22 21.04 -10.10
CA THR A 142 -8.53 20.68 -9.53
C THR A 142 -8.42 20.00 -8.17
N ALA A 143 -7.26 19.46 -7.82
CA ALA A 143 -6.98 18.81 -6.54
C ALA A 143 -6.25 19.74 -5.54
N TYR A 144 -5.96 20.99 -5.92
CA TYR A 144 -5.28 21.93 -5.04
C TYR A 144 -6.28 22.55 -4.08
N SER A 145 -5.86 22.72 -2.83
CA SER A 145 -6.53 23.63 -1.90
C SER A 145 -5.71 24.92 -1.79
N PHE A 146 -6.41 26.05 -1.79
CA PHE A 146 -5.80 27.37 -1.71
C PHE A 146 -6.36 28.09 -0.50
N LEU A 147 -5.53 28.80 0.25
CA LEU A 147 -5.95 29.65 1.35
C LEU A 147 -5.53 31.10 1.10
N ASN A 148 -6.41 32.03 1.47
CA ASN A 148 -6.12 33.46 1.43
C ASN A 148 -5.01 33.83 2.42
N LEU A 149 -4.03 34.60 1.97
CA LEU A 149 -2.92 35.07 2.81
C LEU A 149 -3.37 35.96 3.98
N ALA A 150 -4.50 36.65 3.82
CA ALA A 150 -5.08 37.55 4.81
C ALA A 150 -6.19 36.86 5.65
N ASP A 151 -6.25 35.53 5.66
CA ASP A 151 -7.28 34.79 6.41
C ASP A 151 -7.16 35.05 7.91
N GLU A 152 -8.26 35.49 8.50
CA GLU A 152 -8.35 35.94 9.89
C GLU A 152 -8.26 34.77 10.88
N SER A 153 -8.55 33.54 10.44
CA SER A 153 -8.48 32.34 11.28
C SER A 153 -7.07 31.76 11.31
N ALA A 154 -6.36 31.79 10.17
CA ALA A 154 -4.95 31.43 10.11
C ALA A 154 -4.06 32.46 10.83
N ALA A 155 -4.45 33.74 10.82
CA ALA A 155 -3.82 34.82 11.59
C ALA A 155 -2.28 34.87 11.49
N ILE A 156 -1.75 34.66 10.27
CA ILE A 156 -0.29 34.66 10.02
C ILE A 156 0.28 36.07 10.24
N GLU A 157 1.25 36.19 11.13
CA GLU A 157 1.97 37.44 11.40
C GLU A 157 3.04 37.69 10.32
N TRP A 158 2.60 38.20 9.17
CA TRP A 158 3.50 38.54 8.05
C TRP A 158 4.50 39.66 8.44
N PRO A 159 5.82 39.46 8.28
CA PRO A 159 6.83 40.47 8.64
C PRO A 159 6.70 41.79 7.89
N ILE A 160 6.21 41.73 6.65
CA ILE A 160 5.86 42.89 5.83
C ILE A 160 4.36 42.83 5.58
N ASP A 161 3.68 43.93 5.88
CA ASP A 161 2.24 44.09 5.68
C ASP A 161 1.83 43.68 4.26
N LEU A 162 0.79 42.85 4.14
CA LEU A 162 0.27 42.37 2.87
C LEU A 162 -0.21 43.51 1.95
N ALA A 163 -0.54 44.68 2.49
CA ALA A 163 -0.82 45.89 1.73
C ALA A 163 0.42 46.46 1.01
N GLN A 164 1.61 46.18 1.53
CA GLN A 164 2.91 46.60 0.99
C GLN A 164 3.64 45.47 0.23
N ALA A 165 3.18 44.23 0.39
CA ALA A 165 3.74 43.06 -0.28
C ALA A 165 3.45 43.02 -1.79
N GLU A 166 4.41 42.51 -2.56
CA GLU A 166 4.20 42.20 -3.98
C GLU A 166 3.47 40.84 -4.08
N LEU A 167 2.20 40.88 -4.50
CA LEU A 167 1.28 39.74 -4.52
C LEU A 167 0.61 39.59 -5.89
N SER A 168 0.36 38.35 -6.31
CA SER A 168 -0.43 38.09 -7.51
C SER A 168 -1.92 38.39 -7.27
N GLU A 169 -2.64 38.82 -8.31
CA GLU A 169 -4.11 38.99 -8.21
C GLU A 169 -4.83 37.69 -7.86
N LYS A 170 -4.29 36.54 -8.28
CA LYS A 170 -4.86 35.22 -8.01
C LYS A 170 -4.84 34.94 -6.50
N ASP A 171 -3.70 35.15 -5.85
CA ASP A 171 -3.55 34.87 -4.42
C ASP A 171 -4.43 35.78 -3.54
N ARG A 172 -4.73 37.00 -4.01
CA ARG A 172 -5.66 37.93 -3.33
C ARG A 172 -7.10 37.41 -3.29
N LYS A 173 -7.49 36.55 -4.24
CA LYS A 173 -8.86 36.04 -4.43
C LYS A 173 -9.06 34.61 -3.92
N HIS A 174 -8.06 34.03 -3.26
CA HIS A 174 -8.19 32.70 -2.67
C HIS A 174 -9.25 32.68 -1.56
N PRO A 175 -9.90 31.53 -1.34
CA PRO A 175 -10.96 31.39 -0.35
C PRO A 175 -10.42 31.51 1.07
N ARG A 176 -11.32 31.83 2.00
CA ARG A 176 -11.08 31.81 3.45
C ARG A 176 -11.12 30.37 3.96
N LEU A 177 -10.52 30.13 5.14
CA LEU A 177 -10.39 28.79 5.71
C LEU A 177 -11.73 28.07 5.88
N HIS A 178 -12.78 28.80 6.29
CA HIS A 178 -14.13 28.27 6.47
C HIS A 178 -14.85 27.92 5.15
N GLU A 179 -14.32 28.36 4.01
CA GLU A 179 -14.84 28.07 2.67
C GLU A 179 -14.11 26.89 2.00
N ILE A 180 -13.02 26.40 2.62
CA ILE A 180 -12.19 25.31 2.07
C ILE A 180 -12.76 23.95 2.50
N THR A 181 -12.97 23.08 1.52
CA THR A 181 -13.13 21.64 1.78
C THR A 181 -11.78 21.05 2.16
N PRO A 182 -11.61 20.43 3.34
CA PRO A 182 -10.33 19.87 3.75
C PRO A 182 -9.81 18.80 2.79
N PHE A 183 -8.50 18.76 2.60
CA PHE A 183 -7.81 17.75 1.82
C PHE A 183 -7.93 16.38 2.51
N THR A 184 -8.66 15.45 1.90
CA THR A 184 -8.74 14.07 2.38
C THR A 184 -7.64 13.22 1.76
N PRO A 185 -7.08 12.23 2.48
CA PRO A 185 -6.10 11.31 1.89
C PRO A 185 -6.63 10.63 0.62
N ASP A 186 -5.76 10.49 -0.39
CA ASP A 186 -6.11 9.80 -1.62
C ASP A 186 -6.61 8.37 -1.33
N PRO A 187 -7.66 7.87 -2.00
CA PRO A 187 -8.19 6.54 -1.77
C PRO A 187 -7.19 5.42 -2.10
N LEU A 188 -7.40 4.24 -1.51
CA LEU A 188 -6.81 3.00 -2.03
C LEU A 188 -7.59 2.51 -3.25
N LEU A 189 -6.94 1.86 -4.21
CA LEU A 189 -7.63 1.08 -5.24
C LEU A 189 -7.58 -0.41 -4.89
N ILE A 190 -8.74 -1.05 -4.72
CA ILE A 190 -8.86 -2.49 -4.46
C ILE A 190 -9.31 -3.20 -5.73
N VAL A 191 -8.47 -4.08 -6.27
CA VAL A 191 -8.76 -4.86 -7.48
C VAL A 191 -9.18 -6.28 -7.10
N GLY A 192 -10.32 -6.74 -7.61
CA GLY A 192 -10.91 -8.03 -7.25
C GLY A 192 -11.75 -7.96 -5.97
N ALA A 193 -12.48 -6.85 -5.80
CA ALA A 193 -13.24 -6.54 -4.60
C ALA A 193 -14.36 -7.54 -4.27
N SER A 194 -14.92 -8.24 -5.26
CA SER A 194 -15.92 -9.30 -5.09
C SER A 194 -15.33 -10.66 -4.70
N GLY A 195 -13.99 -10.79 -4.68
CA GLY A 195 -13.32 -11.99 -4.20
C GLY A 195 -13.35 -12.09 -2.66
N GLN A 196 -12.98 -13.27 -2.13
CA GLN A 196 -12.98 -13.50 -0.68
C GLN A 196 -12.15 -12.46 0.08
N LEU A 197 -10.92 -12.20 -0.38
CA LEU A 197 -10.05 -11.18 0.22
C LEU A 197 -10.54 -9.75 -0.07
N GLY A 198 -11.06 -9.49 -1.26
CA GLY A 198 -11.58 -8.18 -1.65
C GLY A 198 -12.70 -7.70 -0.73
N ARG A 199 -13.67 -8.57 -0.43
CA ARG A 199 -14.78 -8.27 0.49
C ARG A 199 -14.27 -7.94 1.89
N GLU A 200 -13.30 -8.70 2.37
CA GLU A 200 -12.73 -8.48 3.70
C GLU A 200 -11.91 -7.19 3.78
N LEU A 201 -11.14 -6.85 2.73
CA LEU A 201 -10.47 -5.55 2.62
C LEU A 201 -11.49 -4.41 2.69
N VAL A 202 -12.57 -4.48 1.90
CA VAL A 202 -13.66 -3.49 1.92
C VAL A 202 -14.27 -3.36 3.31
N ARG A 203 -14.56 -4.48 3.99
CA ARG A 203 -15.12 -4.49 5.34
C ARG A 203 -14.20 -3.79 6.34
N GLN A 204 -12.90 -4.11 6.36
CA GLN A 204 -11.93 -3.51 7.28
C GLN A 204 -11.69 -2.03 6.98
N LEU A 205 -11.63 -1.65 5.71
CA LEU A 205 -11.43 -0.25 5.31
C LEU A 205 -12.62 0.63 5.70
N ASN A 206 -13.85 0.14 5.52
CA ASN A 206 -15.06 0.80 6.02
C ASN A 206 -15.02 0.98 7.55
N ALA A 207 -14.67 -0.07 8.30
CA ALA A 207 -14.59 -0.02 9.76
C ALA A 207 -13.54 1.00 10.26
N GLN A 208 -12.50 1.26 9.47
CA GLN A 208 -11.45 2.23 9.78
C GLN A 208 -11.69 3.62 9.17
N ASN A 209 -12.81 3.84 8.47
CA ASN A 209 -13.11 5.07 7.71
C ASN A 209 -11.98 5.46 6.74
N ILE A 210 -11.33 4.46 6.14
CA ILE A 210 -10.28 4.69 5.16
C ILE A 210 -10.94 4.86 3.78
N PRO A 211 -10.65 5.94 3.04
CA PRO A 211 -11.14 6.10 1.66
C PRO A 211 -10.58 5.02 0.74
N PHE A 212 -11.44 4.42 -0.08
CA PHE A 212 -11.06 3.47 -1.13
C PHE A 212 -12.02 3.49 -2.31
N GLU A 213 -11.54 3.00 -3.45
CA GLU A 213 -12.33 2.60 -4.59
C GLU A 213 -12.17 1.09 -4.80
N ALA A 214 -13.29 0.37 -4.82
CA ALA A 214 -13.33 -1.06 -5.03
C ALA A 214 -13.76 -1.36 -6.46
N VAL A 215 -12.99 -2.18 -7.18
CA VAL A 215 -13.28 -2.57 -8.56
C VAL A 215 -13.16 -4.08 -8.74
N ASP A 216 -13.93 -4.58 -9.69
CA ASP A 216 -13.94 -5.96 -10.13
C ASP A 216 -13.67 -6.07 -11.63
N ARG A 217 -13.77 -7.30 -12.13
CA ARG A 217 -13.44 -7.66 -13.51
C ARG A 217 -14.19 -6.84 -14.56
N ASP A 218 -15.38 -6.34 -14.25
CA ASP A 218 -16.17 -5.49 -15.15
C ASP A 218 -15.52 -4.11 -15.42
N ARG A 219 -14.77 -3.59 -14.44
CA ARG A 219 -14.06 -2.30 -14.55
C ARG A 219 -12.56 -2.47 -14.80
N LEU A 220 -11.95 -3.50 -14.22
CA LEU A 220 -10.52 -3.80 -14.32
C LEU A 220 -10.31 -5.32 -14.43
N ASP A 221 -10.47 -5.86 -15.63
CA ASP A 221 -10.10 -7.25 -15.94
C ASP A 221 -8.59 -7.33 -16.21
N LEU A 222 -7.83 -7.95 -15.30
CA LEU A 222 -6.39 -8.20 -15.47
C LEU A 222 -6.08 -8.95 -16.77
N GLY A 223 -7.00 -9.76 -17.31
CA GLY A 223 -6.82 -10.45 -18.59
C GLY A 223 -6.89 -9.55 -19.82
N THR A 224 -7.33 -8.29 -19.70
CA THR A 224 -7.43 -7.32 -20.81
C THR A 224 -6.87 -5.94 -20.46
N PRO A 225 -5.56 -5.80 -20.22
CA PRO A 225 -4.96 -4.56 -19.75
C PRO A 225 -5.15 -3.34 -20.66
N GLU A 226 -5.32 -3.55 -21.96
CA GLU A 226 -5.62 -2.52 -22.94
C GLU A 226 -6.94 -1.76 -22.67
N LYS A 227 -7.89 -2.36 -21.93
CA LYS A 227 -9.19 -1.74 -21.66
C LYS A 227 -9.18 -0.77 -20.48
N TRP A 228 -8.30 -0.98 -19.50
CA TRP A 228 -8.34 -0.24 -18.23
C TRP A 228 -7.10 0.62 -17.97
N ARG A 229 -5.95 0.38 -18.63
CA ARG A 229 -4.69 1.10 -18.35
C ARG A 229 -4.84 2.63 -18.37
N ASN A 230 -5.68 3.17 -19.24
CA ASN A 230 -5.93 4.62 -19.35
C ASN A 230 -7.29 5.05 -18.77
N ALA A 231 -8.07 4.13 -18.19
CA ALA A 231 -9.41 4.41 -17.68
C ALA A 231 -9.41 4.97 -16.26
N PHE A 232 -8.29 4.83 -15.54
CA PHE A 232 -8.12 5.26 -14.17
C PHE A 232 -7.20 6.48 -14.08
N ARG A 233 -7.53 7.42 -13.19
CA ARG A 233 -6.63 8.51 -12.82
C ARG A 233 -5.66 8.01 -11.75
N TRP A 234 -4.68 7.17 -12.12
CA TRP A 234 -3.83 6.44 -11.17
C TRP A 234 -3.23 7.30 -10.04
N ARG A 235 -2.79 8.52 -10.35
CA ARG A 235 -2.21 9.45 -9.36
C ARG A 235 -3.21 9.94 -8.29
N SER A 236 -4.51 9.70 -8.45
CA SER A 236 -5.52 9.99 -7.41
C SER A 236 -5.67 8.86 -6.39
N TYR A 237 -4.87 7.79 -6.48
CA TYR A 237 -4.80 6.77 -5.43
C TYR A 237 -3.51 6.92 -4.64
N ARG A 238 -3.51 6.47 -3.39
CA ARG A 238 -2.26 6.38 -2.59
C ARG A 238 -1.57 5.02 -2.68
N ALA A 239 -2.28 3.96 -3.09
CA ALA A 239 -1.75 2.63 -3.31
C ALA A 239 -2.79 1.74 -4.03
N VAL A 240 -2.31 0.65 -4.61
CA VAL A 240 -3.15 -0.40 -5.23
C VAL A 240 -3.01 -1.69 -4.44
N ILE A 241 -4.13 -2.33 -4.08
CA ILE A 241 -4.17 -3.68 -3.52
C ILE A 241 -4.79 -4.62 -4.55
N ASN A 242 -3.98 -5.49 -5.13
CA ASN A 242 -4.41 -6.48 -6.10
C ASN A 242 -4.75 -7.81 -5.41
N ALA A 243 -6.04 -8.03 -5.17
CA ALA A 243 -6.62 -9.28 -4.70
C ALA A 243 -7.23 -10.12 -5.83
N ALA A 244 -7.15 -9.67 -7.08
CA ALA A 244 -7.64 -10.40 -8.24
C ALA A 244 -6.62 -11.43 -8.73
N ALA A 245 -7.11 -12.63 -9.04
CA ALA A 245 -6.34 -13.69 -9.67
C ALA A 245 -7.27 -14.68 -10.35
N TYR A 246 -6.75 -15.41 -11.33
CA TYR A 246 -7.34 -16.65 -11.79
C TYR A 246 -6.94 -17.77 -10.81
N THR A 247 -7.90 -18.36 -10.11
CA THR A 247 -7.67 -19.29 -8.98
C THR A 247 -8.21 -20.71 -9.20
N ALA A 248 -8.76 -21.01 -10.38
CA ALA A 248 -9.25 -22.35 -10.72
C ALA A 248 -8.05 -23.26 -11.10
N VAL A 249 -7.33 -23.76 -10.10
CA VAL A 249 -6.04 -24.44 -10.23
C VAL A 249 -6.07 -25.58 -11.26
N ASP A 250 -7.01 -26.51 -11.13
CA ASP A 250 -7.11 -27.65 -12.07
C ASP A 250 -7.52 -27.18 -13.47
N ASN A 251 -8.46 -26.25 -13.59
CA ASN A 251 -8.88 -25.71 -14.89
C ASN A 251 -7.74 -24.98 -15.61
N ALA A 252 -6.74 -24.46 -14.89
CA ALA A 252 -5.56 -23.83 -15.48
C ALA A 252 -4.73 -24.79 -16.36
N GLU A 253 -4.85 -26.11 -16.15
CA GLU A 253 -4.14 -27.10 -16.97
C GLU A 253 -4.75 -27.31 -18.35
N THR A 254 -6.02 -26.92 -18.54
CA THR A 254 -6.69 -26.97 -19.85
C THR A 254 -6.08 -25.95 -20.83
N PRO A 255 -6.19 -26.15 -22.15
CA PRO A 255 -5.69 -25.16 -23.13
C PRO A 255 -6.28 -23.76 -22.93
N GLU A 256 -7.58 -23.66 -22.67
CA GLU A 256 -8.30 -22.41 -22.42
C GLU A 256 -7.88 -21.80 -21.09
N GLY A 257 -7.98 -22.55 -19.99
CA GLY A 257 -7.66 -22.07 -18.65
C GLY A 257 -6.19 -21.68 -18.51
N ARG A 258 -5.27 -22.31 -19.25
CA ARG A 258 -3.87 -21.90 -19.33
C ARG A 258 -3.74 -20.49 -19.88
N ARG A 259 -4.41 -20.18 -20.99
CA ARG A 259 -4.37 -18.83 -21.58
C ARG A 259 -4.96 -17.79 -20.63
N GLU A 260 -6.08 -18.12 -19.99
CA GLU A 260 -6.73 -17.23 -19.02
C GLU A 260 -5.87 -17.00 -17.77
N ALA A 261 -5.26 -18.06 -17.22
CA ALA A 261 -4.36 -17.97 -16.08
C ALA A 261 -3.16 -17.09 -16.39
N TRP A 262 -2.49 -17.28 -17.53
CA TRP A 262 -1.35 -16.42 -17.92
C TRP A 262 -1.77 -14.98 -18.22
N ALA A 263 -2.92 -14.77 -18.86
CA ALA A 263 -3.44 -13.42 -19.11
C ALA A 263 -3.68 -12.66 -17.80
N ALA A 264 -4.38 -13.26 -16.83
CA ALA A 264 -4.73 -12.60 -15.58
C ALA A 264 -3.58 -12.55 -14.56
N ASN A 265 -2.89 -13.68 -14.34
CA ASN A 265 -1.91 -13.82 -13.25
C ASN A 265 -0.52 -13.30 -13.63
N ALA A 266 -0.16 -13.24 -14.92
CA ALA A 266 1.16 -12.79 -15.37
C ALA A 266 1.06 -11.47 -16.15
N HIS A 267 0.44 -11.46 -17.33
CA HIS A 267 0.42 -10.26 -18.19
C HIS A 267 -0.34 -9.09 -17.56
N GLY A 268 -1.49 -9.37 -16.93
CA GLY A 268 -2.26 -8.38 -16.19
C GLY A 268 -1.51 -7.77 -15.02
N VAL A 269 -0.80 -8.60 -14.27
CA VAL A 269 0.04 -8.14 -13.15
C VAL A 269 1.21 -7.29 -13.65
N ALA A 270 1.84 -7.67 -14.76
CA ALA A 270 2.91 -6.87 -15.37
C ALA A 270 2.42 -5.49 -15.82
N ALA A 271 1.24 -5.42 -16.45
CA ALA A 271 0.64 -4.15 -16.81
C ALA A 271 0.30 -3.30 -15.57
N LEU A 272 -0.21 -3.93 -14.50
CA LEU A 272 -0.55 -3.23 -13.26
C LEU A 272 0.71 -2.70 -12.55
N ALA A 273 1.79 -3.49 -12.51
CA ALA A 273 3.07 -3.07 -11.94
C ALA A 273 3.67 -1.88 -12.71
N SER A 274 3.65 -1.91 -14.04
CA SER A 274 4.11 -0.79 -14.90
C SER A 274 3.35 0.50 -14.58
N VAL A 275 2.02 0.41 -14.50
CA VAL A 275 1.18 1.55 -14.15
C VAL A 275 1.48 2.08 -12.74
N CYS A 276 1.68 1.18 -11.77
CA CYS A 276 2.04 1.58 -10.41
C CYS A 276 3.41 2.26 -10.38
N GLU A 277 4.39 1.80 -11.17
CA GLU A 277 5.68 2.44 -11.34
C GLU A 277 5.55 3.85 -11.94
N GLU A 278 4.84 3.98 -13.06
CA GLU A 278 4.61 5.25 -13.76
C GLU A 278 3.90 6.28 -12.87
N ALA A 279 2.95 5.83 -12.06
CA ALA A 279 2.21 6.64 -11.11
C ALA A 279 2.87 6.72 -9.71
N ASN A 280 4.03 6.09 -9.52
CA ASN A 280 4.78 6.04 -8.26
C ASN A 280 3.98 5.49 -7.05
N LEU A 281 3.05 4.56 -7.28
CA LEU A 281 2.13 3.97 -6.32
C LEU A 281 2.70 2.69 -5.68
N PRO A 282 2.60 2.51 -4.35
CA PRO A 282 2.78 1.21 -3.73
C PRO A 282 1.80 0.17 -4.30
N LEU A 283 2.30 -1.02 -4.62
CA LEU A 283 1.51 -2.17 -5.07
C LEU A 283 1.54 -3.29 -4.02
N VAL A 284 0.41 -3.61 -3.43
CA VAL A 284 0.22 -4.86 -2.66
C VAL A 284 -0.28 -5.93 -3.63
N HIS A 285 0.48 -7.01 -3.84
CA HIS A 285 0.11 -8.09 -4.73
C HIS A 285 0.05 -9.43 -4.00
N VAL A 286 -1.10 -10.09 -4.07
CA VAL A 286 -1.30 -11.39 -3.42
C VAL A 286 -0.87 -12.51 -4.36
N SER A 287 0.05 -13.36 -3.89
CA SER A 287 0.56 -14.54 -4.56
C SER A 287 0.20 -15.82 -3.79
N THR A 288 0.92 -16.91 -3.99
CA THR A 288 0.58 -18.26 -3.51
C THR A 288 1.82 -19.02 -3.09
N ASP A 289 1.63 -19.96 -2.17
CA ASP A 289 2.52 -21.07 -1.86
C ASP A 289 2.82 -22.01 -3.06
N TYR A 290 1.95 -22.07 -4.07
CA TYR A 290 2.11 -22.91 -5.27
C TYR A 290 3.25 -22.46 -6.20
N VAL A 291 3.96 -21.39 -5.84
CA VAL A 291 5.24 -21.01 -6.48
C VAL A 291 6.38 -21.96 -6.09
N PHE A 292 6.20 -22.76 -5.04
CA PHE A 292 7.16 -23.78 -4.61
C PHE A 292 6.84 -25.17 -5.16
N ASP A 293 7.84 -26.03 -5.16
CA ASP A 293 7.76 -27.41 -5.67
C ASP A 293 7.23 -28.42 -4.64
N GLY A 294 7.14 -28.01 -3.38
CA GLY A 294 6.76 -28.86 -2.25
C GLY A 294 7.71 -29.99 -1.91
N THR A 295 8.97 -29.95 -2.35
CA THR A 295 9.98 -30.97 -2.06
C THR A 295 10.65 -30.82 -0.70
N LEU A 296 10.42 -29.70 -0.02
CA LEU A 296 10.98 -29.43 1.29
C LEU A 296 10.39 -30.43 2.31
N PRO A 297 11.23 -31.14 3.11
CA PRO A 297 10.74 -32.14 4.07
C PRO A 297 9.63 -31.62 4.99
N VAL A 298 8.67 -32.48 5.32
CA VAL A 298 7.62 -32.16 6.30
C VAL A 298 8.26 -31.74 7.63
N GLY A 299 7.76 -30.64 8.20
CA GLY A 299 8.29 -30.06 9.44
C GLY A 299 9.31 -28.93 9.23
N GLN A 300 9.67 -28.61 7.99
CA GLN A 300 10.31 -27.32 7.69
C GLN A 300 9.46 -26.50 6.71
N GLU A 301 9.77 -25.21 6.68
CA GLU A 301 8.93 -24.17 6.08
C GLU A 301 9.73 -23.39 5.03
N TYR A 302 9.09 -23.03 3.93
CA TYR A 302 9.70 -22.23 2.87
C TYR A 302 9.96 -20.81 3.38
N SER A 303 11.22 -20.37 3.33
CA SER A 303 11.59 -18.98 3.58
C SER A 303 11.24 -18.09 2.38
N VAL A 304 11.15 -16.78 2.60
CA VAL A 304 10.85 -15.82 1.52
C VAL A 304 11.89 -15.80 0.40
N GLU A 305 13.13 -16.19 0.72
CA GLU A 305 14.27 -16.27 -0.22
C GLU A 305 14.43 -17.64 -0.87
N HIS A 306 13.56 -18.61 -0.54
CA HIS A 306 13.62 -19.93 -1.15
C HIS A 306 13.37 -19.83 -2.66
N PRO A 307 14.14 -20.54 -3.51
CA PRO A 307 13.95 -20.50 -4.95
C PRO A 307 12.54 -20.95 -5.38
N ILE A 308 11.96 -20.21 -6.33
CA ILE A 308 10.66 -20.52 -6.93
C ILE A 308 10.81 -21.66 -7.93
N ALA A 309 9.96 -22.69 -7.83
CA ALA A 309 9.96 -23.87 -8.70
C ALA A 309 8.54 -24.48 -8.79
N PRO A 310 7.56 -23.79 -9.42
CA PRO A 310 6.16 -24.21 -9.40
C PRO A 310 5.93 -25.52 -10.18
N LEU A 311 5.04 -26.37 -9.66
CA LEU A 311 4.67 -27.64 -10.30
C LEU A 311 3.55 -27.52 -11.36
N SER A 312 2.66 -26.53 -11.20
CA SER A 312 1.42 -26.41 -11.97
C SER A 312 1.38 -25.13 -12.81
N VAL A 313 0.48 -25.06 -13.79
CA VAL A 313 0.25 -23.85 -14.59
C VAL A 313 -0.19 -22.68 -13.73
N TYR A 314 -1.06 -22.93 -12.75
CA TYR A 314 -1.46 -21.90 -11.80
C TYR A 314 -0.23 -21.33 -11.07
N GLY A 315 0.59 -22.19 -10.46
CA GLY A 315 1.82 -21.79 -9.79
C GLY A 315 2.78 -21.04 -10.70
N ALA A 316 3.00 -21.54 -11.92
CA ALA A 316 3.88 -20.91 -12.92
C ALA A 316 3.39 -19.52 -13.35
N SER A 317 2.08 -19.38 -13.60
CA SER A 317 1.48 -18.09 -13.96
C SER A 317 1.56 -17.08 -12.81
N LYS A 318 1.39 -17.52 -11.56
CA LYS A 318 1.55 -16.68 -10.37
C LYS A 318 3.00 -16.27 -10.15
N ALA A 319 3.96 -17.19 -10.30
CA ALA A 319 5.39 -16.90 -10.24
C ALA A 319 5.85 -15.89 -11.30
N ALA A 320 5.32 -15.97 -12.52
CA ALA A 320 5.55 -14.96 -13.55
C ALA A 320 4.97 -13.59 -13.14
N GLY A 321 3.79 -13.58 -12.52
CA GLY A 321 3.21 -12.38 -11.89
C GLY A 321 4.06 -11.81 -10.77
N GLU A 322 4.63 -12.65 -9.89
CA GLU A 322 5.56 -12.20 -8.85
C GLU A 322 6.74 -11.46 -9.46
N SER A 323 7.38 -12.05 -10.47
CA SER A 323 8.54 -11.44 -11.14
C SER A 323 8.24 -10.04 -11.66
N ALA A 324 7.03 -9.85 -12.21
CA ALA A 324 6.58 -8.56 -12.70
C ALA A 324 6.23 -7.57 -11.57
N ALA A 325 5.56 -8.04 -10.51
CA ALA A 325 5.24 -7.21 -9.35
C ALA A 325 6.50 -6.74 -8.61
N THR A 326 7.50 -7.63 -8.47
CA THR A 326 8.75 -7.33 -7.76
C THR A 326 9.71 -6.43 -8.56
N ALA A 327 9.52 -6.31 -9.88
CA ALA A 327 10.28 -5.38 -10.70
C ALA A 327 10.02 -3.92 -10.26
N TRP A 328 8.82 -3.62 -9.75
CA TRP A 328 8.52 -2.34 -9.14
C TRP A 328 8.98 -2.30 -7.68
N ARG A 329 9.88 -1.39 -7.33
CA ARG A 329 10.49 -1.33 -5.98
C ARG A 329 9.53 -1.04 -4.81
N LYS A 330 8.39 -0.39 -5.05
CA LYS A 330 7.40 -0.11 -3.99
C LYS A 330 6.32 -1.20 -3.99
N HIS A 331 6.72 -2.44 -3.72
CA HIS A 331 5.80 -3.57 -3.67
C HIS A 331 5.72 -4.20 -2.28
N TYR A 332 4.56 -4.74 -1.95
CA TYR A 332 4.37 -5.74 -0.91
C TYR A 332 3.80 -7.00 -1.58
N LEU A 333 4.66 -7.99 -1.80
CA LEU A 333 4.24 -9.26 -2.39
C LEU A 333 3.88 -10.22 -1.27
N LEU A 334 2.62 -10.66 -1.21
CA LEU A 334 2.10 -11.51 -0.12
C LEU A 334 1.87 -12.93 -0.64
N ARG A 335 2.78 -13.86 -0.40
CA ARG A 335 2.51 -15.28 -0.66
C ARG A 335 1.65 -15.83 0.47
N THR A 336 0.52 -16.41 0.12
CA THR A 336 -0.42 -17.00 1.07
C THR A 336 -0.80 -18.42 0.66
N SER A 337 -1.48 -19.14 1.53
CA SER A 337 -1.89 -20.53 1.31
C SER A 337 -3.32 -20.74 1.78
N TRP A 338 -4.06 -21.61 1.08
CA TRP A 338 -5.31 -22.22 1.59
C TRP A 338 -6.32 -21.17 2.12
N VAL A 339 -6.62 -20.18 1.28
CA VAL A 339 -7.39 -18.99 1.68
C VAL A 339 -8.84 -19.33 2.02
N VAL A 340 -9.32 -18.86 3.18
CA VAL A 340 -10.68 -19.03 3.71
C VAL A 340 -11.31 -17.67 4.01
N GLY A 341 -12.47 -17.40 3.43
CA GLY A 341 -13.21 -16.16 3.66
C GLY A 341 -14.66 -16.26 3.24
N GLU A 342 -15.28 -15.12 2.94
CA GLU A 342 -16.65 -15.09 2.46
C GLU A 342 -16.74 -15.56 1.00
N GLY A 343 -17.31 -16.75 0.78
CA GLY A 343 -17.51 -17.35 -0.53
C GLY A 343 -17.24 -18.85 -0.54
N LYS A 344 -17.06 -19.43 -1.74
CA LYS A 344 -16.73 -20.85 -1.89
C LYS A 344 -15.27 -21.08 -1.49
N ASN A 345 -15.06 -21.95 -0.51
CA ASN A 345 -13.76 -22.41 -0.07
C ASN A 345 -13.85 -23.82 0.55
N PHE A 346 -12.71 -24.39 0.92
CA PHE A 346 -12.63 -25.73 1.49
C PHE A 346 -13.40 -25.89 2.80
N VAL A 347 -13.22 -24.95 3.75
CA VAL A 347 -13.87 -25.00 5.08
C VAL A 347 -15.39 -24.96 4.96
N ALA A 348 -15.93 -24.03 4.17
CA ALA A 348 -17.37 -23.94 3.90
C ALA A 348 -17.91 -25.21 3.21
N THR A 349 -17.13 -25.82 2.32
CA THR A 349 -17.48 -27.09 1.66
C THR A 349 -17.54 -28.24 2.66
N MET A 350 -16.53 -28.39 3.53
CA MET A 350 -16.49 -29.43 4.56
C MET A 350 -17.63 -29.26 5.57
N ALA A 351 -17.90 -28.03 6.03
CA ALA A 351 -19.04 -27.74 6.90
C ALA A 351 -20.38 -28.13 6.25
N SER A 352 -20.56 -27.84 4.95
CA SER A 352 -21.75 -28.27 4.21
C SER A 352 -21.86 -29.78 4.03
N LEU A 353 -20.75 -30.50 3.88
CA LEU A 353 -20.74 -31.97 3.81
C LEU A 353 -21.12 -32.60 5.16
N ALA A 354 -20.58 -32.05 6.26
CA ALA A 354 -20.89 -32.50 7.61
C ALA A 354 -22.40 -32.42 7.89
N GLU A 355 -23.01 -31.27 7.62
CA GLU A 355 -24.46 -31.04 7.76
C GLU A 355 -25.31 -31.98 6.89
N ARG A 356 -24.83 -32.34 5.70
CA ARG A 356 -25.53 -33.26 4.80
C ARG A 356 -25.32 -34.74 5.13
N GLY A 357 -24.58 -35.06 6.20
CA GLY A 357 -24.34 -36.44 6.57
C GLY A 357 -23.43 -37.19 5.59
N VAL A 358 -22.55 -36.48 4.87
CA VAL A 358 -21.59 -37.10 3.92
C VAL A 358 -20.27 -37.42 4.63
N ASP A 359 -19.67 -38.57 4.31
CA ASP A 359 -18.39 -39.03 4.85
C ASP A 359 -17.31 -38.94 3.76
N PRO A 360 -16.50 -37.87 3.72
CA PRO A 360 -15.57 -37.63 2.62
C PRO A 360 -14.22 -38.32 2.83
N ALA A 361 -13.60 -38.76 1.74
CA ALA A 361 -12.17 -39.07 1.69
C ALA A 361 -11.39 -37.78 1.34
N VAL A 362 -10.44 -37.41 2.19
CA VAL A 362 -9.69 -36.14 2.10
C VAL A 362 -8.19 -36.41 2.09
N VAL A 363 -7.47 -35.64 1.28
CA VAL A 363 -6.03 -35.81 1.07
C VAL A 363 -5.24 -35.59 2.36
N ALA A 364 -4.41 -36.58 2.73
CA ALA A 364 -3.63 -36.61 3.97
C ALA A 364 -2.10 -36.53 3.76
N ASP A 365 -1.65 -36.31 2.51
CA ASP A 365 -0.22 -36.20 2.15
C ASP A 365 0.16 -34.81 1.58
N GLN A 366 -0.72 -33.81 1.76
CA GLN A 366 -0.46 -32.40 1.43
C GLN A 366 -0.52 -31.55 2.69
N TRP A 367 0.60 -30.89 3.02
CA TRP A 367 0.86 -30.19 4.28
C TRP A 367 0.91 -28.67 4.05
N GLY A 368 0.25 -27.90 4.91
CA GLY A 368 0.22 -26.44 4.83
C GLY A 368 -0.47 -25.80 6.03
N ARG A 369 -0.85 -24.52 5.89
CA ARG A 369 -1.67 -23.80 6.86
C ARG A 369 -2.81 -23.06 6.15
N PRO A 370 -4.05 -23.09 6.67
CA PRO A 370 -5.12 -22.24 6.16
C PRO A 370 -4.82 -20.78 6.47
N THR A 371 -5.32 -19.88 5.60
CA THR A 371 -5.21 -18.44 5.82
C THR A 371 -6.59 -17.80 5.77
N PHE A 372 -7.06 -17.29 6.89
CA PHE A 372 -8.32 -16.57 6.95
C PHE A 372 -8.15 -15.16 6.38
N THR A 373 -9.07 -14.76 5.52
CA THR A 373 -9.03 -13.47 4.81
C THR A 373 -8.95 -12.28 5.77
N GLN A 374 -9.51 -12.39 6.98
CA GLN A 374 -9.41 -11.37 8.03
C GLN A 374 -7.94 -11.09 8.39
N ASP A 375 -7.15 -12.14 8.57
CA ASP A 375 -5.72 -12.03 8.87
C ASP A 375 -4.92 -11.58 7.64
N LEU A 376 -5.24 -12.10 6.45
CA LEU A 376 -4.56 -11.72 5.21
C LEU A 376 -4.78 -10.24 4.86
N ALA A 377 -6.01 -9.75 4.97
CA ALA A 377 -6.34 -8.34 4.79
C ALA A 377 -5.67 -7.49 5.88
N GLY A 378 -5.72 -7.93 7.14
CA GLY A 378 -5.06 -7.26 8.26
C GLY A 378 -3.56 -7.10 8.03
N ALA A 379 -2.88 -8.16 7.58
CA ALA A 379 -1.46 -8.13 7.25
C ALA A 379 -1.17 -7.19 6.06
N ALA A 380 -1.99 -7.23 5.00
CA ALA A 380 -1.84 -6.34 3.85
C ALA A 380 -1.93 -4.87 4.25
N LEU A 381 -2.93 -4.50 5.06
CA LEU A 381 -3.12 -3.14 5.56
C LEU A 381 -2.03 -2.74 6.56
N HIS A 382 -1.61 -3.65 7.45
CA HIS A 382 -0.51 -3.43 8.39
C HIS A 382 0.78 -3.08 7.64
N LEU A 383 1.18 -3.89 6.65
CA LEU A 383 2.39 -3.66 5.88
C LEU A 383 2.32 -2.31 5.14
N LEU A 384 1.16 -1.99 4.56
CA LEU A 384 0.97 -0.75 3.81
C LEU A 384 1.01 0.51 4.69
N PHE A 385 0.45 0.47 5.91
CA PHE A 385 0.32 1.66 6.76
C PHE A 385 1.42 1.85 7.80
N THR A 386 2.13 0.79 8.19
CA THR A 386 3.23 0.91 9.15
C THR A 386 4.56 1.30 8.49
N GLY A 387 4.64 1.25 7.15
CA GLY A 387 5.81 1.71 6.41
C GLY A 387 7.05 0.82 6.61
N VAL A 388 6.85 -0.45 6.98
CA VAL A 388 7.92 -1.46 6.99
C VAL A 388 8.51 -1.64 5.59
N PRO A 389 9.75 -2.16 5.46
CA PRO A 389 10.42 -2.25 4.16
C PRO A 389 9.57 -2.97 3.09
N TYR A 390 9.52 -2.40 1.89
CA TYR A 390 8.96 -3.08 0.72
C TYR A 390 9.65 -4.43 0.48
N GLY A 391 8.92 -5.37 -0.10
CA GLY A 391 9.45 -6.69 -0.44
C GLY A 391 8.40 -7.80 -0.38
N THR A 392 8.92 -9.04 -0.41
CA THR A 392 8.12 -10.26 -0.28
C THR A 392 7.91 -10.66 1.17
N TYR A 393 6.67 -11.03 1.50
CA TYR A 393 6.23 -11.51 2.80
C TYR A 393 5.41 -12.79 2.61
N HIS A 394 5.60 -13.75 3.51
CA HIS A 394 4.73 -14.90 3.65
C HIS A 394 3.63 -14.57 4.65
N VAL A 395 2.39 -14.87 4.29
CA VAL A 395 1.21 -14.57 5.09
C VAL A 395 0.30 -15.79 5.14
N SER A 396 0.30 -16.47 6.28
CA SER A 396 -0.72 -17.43 6.67
C SER A 396 -1.05 -17.26 8.14
N ASN A 397 -2.09 -17.94 8.63
CA ASN A 397 -2.26 -18.06 10.07
C ASN A 397 -1.10 -18.88 10.66
N SER A 398 -0.78 -18.62 11.93
CA SER A 398 0.23 -19.39 12.67
C SER A 398 -0.34 -20.71 13.19
N GLY A 399 0.45 -21.48 13.93
CA GLY A 399 0.06 -22.78 14.50
C GLY A 399 0.75 -23.95 13.82
N GLU A 400 0.23 -25.15 14.09
CA GLU A 400 0.78 -26.40 13.54
C GLU A 400 0.62 -26.43 12.01
N VAL A 401 1.58 -27.04 11.31
CA VAL A 401 1.41 -27.36 9.88
C VAL A 401 0.57 -28.62 9.81
N ILE A 402 -0.57 -28.54 9.13
CA ILE A 402 -1.58 -29.60 9.10
C ILE A 402 -1.87 -30.06 7.67
N THR A 403 -2.51 -31.21 7.53
CA THR A 403 -2.99 -31.69 6.24
C THR A 403 -4.40 -31.16 5.92
N TRP A 404 -4.85 -31.33 4.68
CA TRP A 404 -6.26 -31.08 4.33
C TRP A 404 -7.21 -31.98 5.11
N ALA A 405 -6.84 -33.25 5.36
CA ALA A 405 -7.62 -34.18 6.17
C ALA A 405 -7.76 -33.70 7.61
N ASP A 406 -6.67 -33.21 8.23
CA ASP A 406 -6.70 -32.63 9.57
C ASP A 406 -7.62 -31.41 9.64
N LEU A 407 -7.53 -30.52 8.64
CA LEU A 407 -8.42 -29.36 8.56
C LEU A 407 -9.89 -29.79 8.42
N ALA A 408 -10.19 -30.81 7.60
CA ALA A 408 -11.54 -31.34 7.47
C ALA A 408 -12.06 -31.93 8.80
N ARG A 409 -11.24 -32.71 9.52
CA ARG A 409 -11.58 -33.24 10.85
C ARG A 409 -11.85 -32.13 11.87
N ALA A 410 -11.04 -31.07 11.84
CA ALA A 410 -11.24 -29.89 12.68
C ALA A 410 -12.56 -29.18 12.35
N VAL A 411 -12.92 -29.09 11.06
CA VAL A 411 -14.22 -28.53 10.65
C VAL A 411 -15.39 -29.38 11.15
N TYR A 412 -15.34 -30.71 10.98
CA TYR A 412 -16.40 -31.61 11.45
C TYR A 412 -16.58 -31.47 12.97
N THR A 413 -15.48 -31.50 13.72
CA THR A 413 -15.50 -31.29 15.17
C THR A 413 -16.10 -29.93 15.52
N GLY A 414 -15.67 -28.86 14.83
CA GLY A 414 -16.10 -27.49 15.07
C GLY A 414 -17.58 -27.23 14.72
N THR A 415 -18.18 -28.03 13.83
CA THR A 415 -19.61 -27.98 13.52
C THR A 415 -20.43 -28.99 14.32
N GLY A 416 -19.84 -29.69 15.30
CA GLY A 416 -20.54 -30.64 16.18
C GLY A 416 -20.74 -32.04 15.60
N HIS A 417 -20.01 -32.41 14.55
CA HIS A 417 -20.06 -33.73 13.90
C HIS A 417 -18.82 -34.58 14.24
N ASP A 418 -18.94 -35.89 14.11
CA ASP A 418 -17.84 -36.83 14.38
C ASP A 418 -16.71 -36.70 13.33
N ALA A 419 -15.50 -36.38 13.80
CA ALA A 419 -14.30 -36.28 12.97
C ALA A 419 -13.89 -37.62 12.31
N ALA A 420 -14.28 -38.76 12.87
CA ALA A 420 -13.97 -40.08 12.31
C ALA A 420 -14.68 -40.34 10.96
N ARG A 421 -15.66 -39.51 10.60
CA ARG A 421 -16.38 -39.54 9.31
C ARG A 421 -15.54 -39.06 8.13
N VAL A 422 -14.42 -38.37 8.41
CA VAL A 422 -13.42 -38.05 7.39
C VAL A 422 -12.46 -39.22 7.29
N SER A 423 -12.27 -39.78 6.10
CA SER A 423 -11.23 -40.80 5.86
C SER A 423 -10.04 -40.20 5.13
N ASP A 424 -8.86 -40.76 5.35
CA ASP A 424 -7.65 -40.32 4.67
C ASP A 424 -7.59 -40.93 3.25
N THR A 425 -7.03 -40.20 2.30
CA THR A 425 -6.62 -40.70 0.99
C THR A 425 -5.32 -40.02 0.56
N THR A 426 -4.58 -40.65 -0.35
CA THR A 426 -3.37 -40.04 -0.93
C THR A 426 -3.72 -39.11 -2.10
N THR A 427 -2.79 -38.21 -2.44
CA THR A 427 -2.92 -37.38 -3.65
C THR A 427 -3.05 -38.25 -4.90
N GLU A 428 -2.30 -39.35 -4.98
CA GLU A 428 -2.35 -40.30 -6.11
C GLU A 428 -3.74 -40.93 -6.26
N GLU A 429 -4.31 -41.45 -5.17
CA GLU A 429 -5.64 -42.06 -5.18
C GLU A 429 -6.75 -41.05 -5.48
N TYR A 430 -6.69 -39.86 -4.86
CA TYR A 430 -7.69 -38.82 -5.03
C TYR A 430 -7.82 -38.38 -6.50
N PHE A 431 -6.70 -38.32 -7.23
CA PHE A 431 -6.67 -37.92 -8.63
C PHE A 431 -6.61 -39.08 -9.64
N ALA A 432 -6.70 -40.34 -9.20
CA ALA A 432 -6.53 -41.52 -10.06
C ALA A 432 -7.45 -41.54 -11.30
N ASN A 433 -8.64 -40.93 -11.19
CA ASN A 433 -9.63 -40.85 -12.27
C ASN A 433 -9.84 -39.42 -12.82
N ALA A 434 -9.02 -38.46 -12.39
CA ALA A 434 -9.16 -37.07 -12.81
C ALA A 434 -8.68 -36.91 -14.26
N GLN A 435 -9.55 -36.40 -15.15
CA GLN A 435 -9.18 -36.09 -16.53
C GLN A 435 -8.30 -34.85 -16.64
N VAL A 436 -8.47 -33.90 -15.71
CA VAL A 436 -7.71 -32.67 -15.61
C VAL A 436 -7.41 -32.45 -14.13
N PHE A 437 -6.13 -32.43 -13.77
CA PHE A 437 -5.68 -32.11 -12.43
C PHE A 437 -4.36 -31.36 -12.50
N ALA A 438 -4.16 -30.44 -11.57
CA ALA A 438 -2.89 -29.75 -11.38
C ALA A 438 -2.06 -30.47 -10.30
N PRO A 439 -0.76 -30.72 -10.52
CA PRO A 439 0.13 -31.18 -9.46
C PRO A 439 0.14 -30.19 -8.29
N ARG A 440 0.00 -30.71 -7.07
CA ARG A 440 -0.03 -29.91 -5.84
C ARG A 440 1.24 -30.16 -5.03
N PRO A 441 1.83 -29.13 -4.41
CA PRO A 441 3.01 -29.31 -3.56
C PRO A 441 2.65 -30.20 -2.35
N ALA A 442 3.49 -31.18 -2.05
CA ALA A 442 3.29 -32.06 -0.89
C ALA A 442 3.50 -31.32 0.44
N ASN A 443 4.44 -30.38 0.50
CA ASN A 443 4.60 -29.43 1.59
C ASN A 443 4.52 -28.01 1.05
N SER A 444 3.66 -27.16 1.60
CA SER A 444 3.53 -25.76 1.22
C SER A 444 3.57 -24.81 2.42
N ALA A 445 4.11 -25.28 3.55
CA ALA A 445 4.27 -24.48 4.76
C ALA A 445 5.21 -23.29 4.53
N LEU A 446 4.78 -22.11 4.98
CA LEU A 446 5.48 -20.85 4.78
C LEU A 446 6.04 -20.31 6.10
N ASP A 447 7.33 -19.97 6.12
CA ASP A 447 7.98 -19.33 7.26
C ASP A 447 7.49 -17.89 7.43
N LEU A 448 6.90 -17.59 8.58
CA LEU A 448 6.28 -16.30 8.91
C LEU A 448 7.23 -15.31 9.61
N SER A 449 8.49 -15.68 9.82
CA SER A 449 9.46 -14.90 10.61
C SER A 449 9.62 -13.45 10.14
N LYS A 450 9.61 -13.22 8.81
CA LYS A 450 9.72 -11.85 8.26
C LYS A 450 8.49 -10.99 8.53
N LEU A 451 7.28 -11.58 8.49
CA LEU A 451 6.04 -10.89 8.82
C LEU A 451 5.99 -10.52 10.31
N ILE A 452 6.43 -11.44 11.18
CA ILE A 452 6.55 -11.22 12.62
C ILE A 452 7.56 -10.11 12.93
N ALA A 453 8.72 -10.12 12.27
CA ALA A 453 9.72 -9.07 12.40
C ALA A 453 9.22 -7.69 11.91
N ALA A 454 8.26 -7.68 10.99
CA ALA A 454 7.55 -6.47 10.56
C ALA A 454 6.46 -5.99 11.54
N GLY A 455 6.33 -6.64 12.70
CA GLY A 455 5.43 -6.23 13.78
C GLY A 455 4.00 -6.73 13.66
N PHE A 456 3.71 -7.65 12.73
CA PHE A 456 2.39 -8.30 12.63
C PHE A 456 2.42 -9.65 13.34
N THR A 457 1.40 -9.95 14.17
CA THR A 457 1.29 -11.24 14.87
C THR A 457 0.20 -12.09 14.22
N PRO A 458 0.54 -13.15 13.47
CA PRO A 458 -0.45 -14.01 12.84
C PRO A 458 -1.21 -14.82 13.89
N ARG A 459 -2.54 -14.79 13.85
CA ARG A 459 -3.39 -15.60 14.74
C ARG A 459 -3.23 -17.10 14.47
N ASP A 460 -3.37 -17.93 15.49
CA ASP A 460 -3.37 -19.39 15.35
C ASP A 460 -4.54 -19.82 14.46
N HIS A 461 -4.28 -20.74 13.53
CA HIS A 461 -5.27 -21.16 12.55
C HIS A 461 -6.49 -21.86 13.17
N ARG A 462 -6.38 -22.45 14.37
CA ARG A 462 -7.49 -23.09 15.08
C ARG A 462 -8.45 -22.05 15.66
N ASP A 463 -7.90 -20.98 16.23
CA ASP A 463 -8.70 -19.86 16.75
C ASP A 463 -9.46 -19.18 15.61
N ALA A 464 -8.77 -18.90 14.50
CA ALA A 464 -9.39 -18.30 13.32
C ALA A 464 -10.46 -19.22 12.69
N LEU A 465 -10.25 -20.54 12.69
CA LEU A 465 -11.25 -21.50 12.24
C LEU A 465 -12.50 -21.50 13.13
N ALA A 466 -12.33 -21.52 14.45
CA ALA A 466 -13.44 -21.50 15.39
C ALA A 466 -14.31 -20.23 15.21
N GLU A 467 -13.67 -19.07 15.07
CA GLU A 467 -14.37 -17.80 14.80
C GLU A 467 -15.13 -17.85 13.47
N TYR A 468 -14.50 -18.33 12.40
CA TYR A 468 -15.13 -18.44 11.09
C TYR A 468 -16.35 -19.38 11.11
N LEU A 469 -16.26 -20.54 11.76
CA LEU A 469 -17.38 -21.48 11.85
C LEU A 469 -18.54 -20.91 12.67
N HIS A 470 -18.26 -20.16 13.75
CA HIS A 470 -19.28 -19.46 14.51
C HIS A 470 -20.04 -18.44 13.64
N GLN A 471 -19.32 -17.63 12.85
CA GLN A 471 -19.93 -16.69 11.91
C GLN A 471 -20.76 -17.40 10.82
N LEU A 472 -20.26 -18.54 10.33
CA LEU A 472 -20.96 -19.37 9.32
C LEU A 472 -22.26 -19.98 9.85
N GLY A 473 -22.31 -20.32 11.15
CA GLY A 473 -23.50 -20.83 11.83
C GLY A 473 -24.54 -19.73 12.09
N GLY A 474 -24.12 -18.59 12.61
CA GLY A 474 -25.00 -17.45 12.89
C GLY A 474 -25.66 -16.86 11.63
N ALA A 475 -24.96 -16.84 10.49
CA ALA A 475 -25.51 -16.37 9.21
C ALA A 475 -26.57 -17.29 8.59
N ARG A 476 -26.88 -18.45 9.20
CA ARG A 476 -27.94 -19.38 8.76
C ARG A 476 -29.21 -19.30 9.62
N GLU A 477 -29.15 -18.61 10.75
CA GLU A 477 -30.30 -18.41 11.66
C GLU A 477 -31.07 -17.11 11.37
N ASP A 478 -30.47 -16.19 10.62
CA ASP A 478 -31.09 -14.99 10.02
C ASP A 478 -31.56 -15.25 8.58
#